data_AF-M0NDZ7-F1
#
_entry.id   AF-M0NDZ7-F1
#
_cell.length_a   1.000
_cell.length_b   1.000
_cell.length_c   1.000
_cell.angle_alpha   90.00
_cell.angle_beta   90.00
_cell.angle_gamma   90.00
#
_symmetry.space_group_name_H-M   'P 1'
#
loop_
_entity.id
_entity.type
_entity.pdbx_description
1 polymer ?
#
loop_
_entity_poly.entity_id
_entity_poly.type
_entity_poly.pdbx_seq_one_letter_code
_entity_poly.pdbx_strand_id
1 'polypeptide(L)'
;MSDQETGTVQAKSGSIDLKANGNDETVTLDFGDDLSNGFSETQSMNLTNVGSLPGQALNFAVSNFTSREGENFEPEENTDESDGGELDDVADLSINLSGGEASYTVYEGAASGVTSLDTDVNLEPPLTDQTFTLNVTLSIPEENVNEAMGDEFNFDLTSTLYDTNQSGDGGSGGSD
;
A
#
# COMPACT_ATOMS: atom_id res chain seq x y z
N MET A 1 -56.59 9.90 20.47
CA MET A 1 -55.71 8.95 21.17
C MET A 1 -54.35 9.09 20.51
N SER A 2 -53.33 9.53 21.24
CA SER A 2 -51.94 9.51 20.74
C SER A 2 -51.37 8.17 21.14
N ASP A 3 -50.88 7.38 20.20
CA ASP A 3 -49.90 6.37 20.58
C ASP A 3 -48.56 7.06 20.84
N GLN A 4 -47.73 6.41 21.64
CA GLN A 4 -46.40 6.85 21.98
C GLN A 4 -45.49 5.68 21.62
N GLU A 5 -44.78 5.82 20.51
CA GLU A 5 -43.78 4.86 20.06
C GLU A 5 -42.48 5.10 20.83
N THR A 6 -42.01 4.10 21.58
CA THR A 6 -40.68 4.11 22.20
C THR A 6 -39.76 3.20 21.42
N GLY A 7 -38.77 3.79 20.73
CA GLY A 7 -37.67 3.07 20.09
C GLY A 7 -36.51 2.86 21.06
N THR A 8 -35.98 1.65 21.12
CA THR A 8 -34.75 1.33 21.87
C THR A 8 -33.55 1.68 20.99
N VAL A 9 -32.86 2.78 21.29
CA VAL A 9 -31.54 3.07 20.68
C VAL A 9 -30.50 2.23 21.40
N GLN A 10 -30.05 1.14 20.78
CA GLN A 10 -28.87 0.40 21.24
C GLN A 10 -27.64 1.02 20.59
N ALA A 11 -26.99 1.97 21.27
CA ALA A 11 -25.66 2.42 20.89
C ALA A 11 -24.66 1.31 21.27
N LYS A 12 -24.19 0.54 20.29
CA LYS A 12 -23.17 -0.49 20.51
C LYS A 12 -21.80 0.20 20.55
N SER A 13 -21.21 0.33 21.74
CA SER A 13 -19.81 0.77 21.86
C SER A 13 -18.91 -0.31 21.26
N GLY A 14 -18.01 0.06 20.36
CA GLY A 14 -16.98 -0.81 19.81
C GLY A 14 -15.83 -0.01 19.23
N SER A 15 -14.72 -0.68 18.90
CA SER A 15 -13.54 -0.08 18.29
C SER A 15 -13.12 -0.84 17.02
N ILE A 16 -12.41 -0.14 16.14
CA ILE A 16 -11.52 -0.74 15.15
C ILE A 16 -10.10 -0.55 15.65
N ASP A 17 -9.24 -1.55 15.44
CA ASP A 17 -7.84 -1.50 15.81
C ASP A 17 -7.01 -2.34 14.83
N LEU A 18 -6.44 -1.69 13.80
CA LEU A 18 -5.63 -2.35 12.78
C LEU A 18 -4.21 -2.58 13.30
N LYS A 19 -3.72 -3.82 13.20
CA LYS A 19 -2.34 -4.19 13.49
C LYS A 19 -1.64 -4.68 12.24
N ALA A 20 -0.41 -4.24 12.04
CA ALA A 20 0.52 -4.78 11.05
C ALA A 20 1.52 -5.71 11.74
N ASN A 21 1.54 -6.99 11.36
CA ASN A 21 2.31 -8.05 12.01
C ASN A 21 2.12 -8.10 13.54
N GLY A 22 0.96 -7.66 14.02
CA GLY A 22 0.61 -7.60 15.45
C GLY A 22 1.00 -6.30 16.18
N ASN A 23 1.55 -5.30 15.49
CA ASN A 23 1.97 -4.02 16.08
C ASN A 23 1.16 -2.83 15.53
N ASP A 24 1.14 -1.73 16.30
CA ASP A 24 0.52 -0.43 15.95
C ASP A 24 1.43 0.48 15.11
N GLU A 25 2.57 -0.04 14.65
CA GLU A 25 3.65 0.77 14.10
C GLU A 25 3.71 0.70 12.57
N THR A 26 4.27 1.76 11.98
CA THR A 26 4.68 1.81 10.57
C THR A 26 5.66 0.68 10.29
N VAL A 27 5.42 -0.07 9.21
CA VAL A 27 6.38 -1.06 8.72
C VAL A 27 7.18 -0.42 7.60
N THR A 28 8.50 -0.42 7.73
CA THR A 28 9.41 -0.02 6.66
C THR A 28 9.63 -1.20 5.72
N LEU A 29 9.50 -0.94 4.42
CA LEU A 29 9.82 -1.90 3.36
C LEU A 29 11.23 -1.59 2.87
N ASP A 30 12.09 -2.60 2.84
CA ASP A 30 13.51 -2.46 2.53
C ASP A 30 13.91 -3.52 1.49
N PHE A 31 13.79 -3.17 0.22
CA PHE A 31 14.17 -4.05 -0.90
C PHE A 31 15.68 -3.95 -1.03
N GLY A 32 16.39 -4.97 -0.55
CA GLY A 32 17.80 -4.86 -0.20
C GLY A 32 18.74 -4.58 -1.39
N ASP A 33 19.99 -4.27 -1.06
CA ASP A 33 21.03 -3.74 -1.96
C ASP A 33 21.47 -4.67 -3.12
N ASP A 34 21.00 -5.93 -3.19
CA ASP A 34 21.45 -6.93 -4.19
C ASP A 34 20.41 -7.12 -5.30
N LEU A 35 20.33 -6.10 -6.16
CA LEU A 35 19.50 -6.06 -7.36
C LEU A 35 20.20 -6.78 -8.52
N SER A 36 20.48 -8.09 -8.42
CA SER A 36 21.17 -8.84 -9.47
C SER A 36 20.25 -9.68 -10.38
N ASN A 37 20.57 -9.69 -11.69
CA ASN A 37 19.98 -10.47 -12.81
C ASN A 37 18.49 -10.82 -12.71
N GLY A 38 17.60 -9.94 -13.19
CA GLY A 38 16.16 -10.18 -13.18
C GLY A 38 15.67 -10.20 -11.74
N PHE A 39 15.67 -9.03 -11.12
CA PHE A 39 15.34 -8.91 -9.71
C PHE A 39 13.83 -8.90 -9.54
N SER A 40 13.31 -9.77 -8.69
CA SER A 40 11.95 -9.65 -8.16
C SER A 40 11.93 -10.07 -6.71
N GLU A 41 11.62 -9.11 -5.84
CA GLU A 41 11.51 -9.34 -4.40
C GLU A 41 10.10 -8.99 -3.94
N THR A 42 9.56 -9.82 -3.05
CA THR A 42 8.26 -9.59 -2.42
C THR A 42 8.40 -9.56 -0.92
N GLN A 43 7.91 -8.48 -0.32
CA GLN A 43 7.75 -8.35 1.12
C GLN A 43 6.28 -8.49 1.50
N SER A 44 6.02 -9.23 2.56
CA SER A 44 4.67 -9.55 2.99
C SER A 44 4.42 -9.07 4.43
N MET A 45 3.23 -8.52 4.66
CA MET A 45 2.78 -8.07 5.97
C MET A 45 1.38 -8.61 6.26
N ASN A 46 1.16 -9.04 7.50
CA ASN A 46 -0.14 -9.50 7.96
C ASN A 46 -0.90 -8.35 8.62
N LEU A 47 -2.07 -8.02 8.09
CA LEU A 47 -3.00 -7.04 8.61
C LEU A 47 -4.13 -7.75 9.37
N THR A 48 -4.35 -7.37 10.63
CA THR A 48 -5.43 -7.89 11.46
C THR A 48 -6.20 -6.75 12.13
N ASN A 49 -7.51 -6.92 12.30
CA ASN A 49 -8.30 -6.04 13.14
C ASN A 49 -8.48 -6.71 14.50
N VAL A 50 -7.94 -6.11 15.56
CA VAL A 50 -8.14 -6.59 16.95
C VAL A 50 -9.26 -5.83 17.67
N GLY A 51 -9.92 -4.92 16.96
CA GLY A 51 -11.11 -4.22 17.41
C GLY A 51 -12.36 -5.10 17.38
N SER A 52 -13.42 -4.62 18.05
CA SER A 52 -14.71 -5.34 18.13
C SER A 52 -15.68 -5.01 16.98
N LEU A 53 -15.39 -4.00 16.17
CA LEU A 53 -16.19 -3.60 15.01
C LEU A 53 -15.55 -4.14 13.72
N PRO A 54 -16.33 -4.60 12.73
CA PRO A 54 -15.81 -4.98 11.43
C PRO A 54 -15.14 -3.81 10.70
N GLY A 55 -13.96 -4.04 10.13
CA GLY A 55 -13.33 -3.12 9.20
C GLY A 55 -13.81 -3.35 7.78
N GLN A 56 -14.49 -2.38 7.20
CA GLN A 56 -15.15 -2.48 5.89
C GLN A 56 -14.27 -1.98 4.74
N ALA A 57 -13.29 -1.11 5.00
CA ALA A 57 -12.40 -0.59 3.97
C ALA A 57 -11.00 -0.28 4.51
N LEU A 58 -9.99 -0.41 3.65
CA LEU A 58 -8.61 0.01 3.91
C LEU A 58 -8.22 1.12 2.95
N ASN A 59 -7.72 2.24 3.46
CA ASN A 59 -6.98 3.21 2.67
C ASN A 59 -5.49 2.88 2.70
N PHE A 60 -4.84 2.98 1.55
CA PHE A 60 -3.39 2.89 1.40
C PHE A 60 -2.87 4.21 0.85
N ALA A 61 -1.93 4.82 1.58
CA ALA A 61 -1.31 6.08 1.19
C ALA A 61 0.21 5.97 1.24
N VAL A 62 0.88 6.56 0.26
CA VAL A 62 2.34 6.65 0.22
C VAL A 62 2.83 8.02 0.62
N SER A 63 3.95 8.07 1.35
CA SER A 63 4.65 9.30 1.71
C SER A 63 6.16 9.10 1.74
N ASN A 64 6.92 10.19 1.89
CA ASN A 64 8.38 10.19 2.05
C ASN A 64 9.13 9.39 0.97
N PHE A 65 8.64 9.42 -0.26
CA PHE A 65 9.31 8.82 -1.40
C PHE A 65 10.68 9.46 -1.62
N THR A 66 11.70 8.63 -1.78
CA THR A 66 13.05 9.05 -2.18
C THR A 66 13.66 8.02 -3.12
N SER A 67 14.29 8.49 -4.19
CA SER A 67 15.16 7.72 -5.09
C SER A 67 16.58 8.28 -5.00
N ARG A 68 17.59 7.41 -5.10
CA ARG A 68 19.01 7.78 -5.04
C ARG A 68 19.85 6.88 -5.91
N GLU A 69 20.79 7.51 -6.61
CA GLU A 69 21.91 6.87 -7.29
C GLU A 69 22.77 6.05 -6.33
N GLY A 70 23.11 4.86 -6.79
CA GLY A 70 24.01 3.92 -6.14
C GLY A 70 25.48 4.04 -6.55
N GLU A 71 26.30 3.17 -5.97
CA GLU A 71 27.61 2.86 -6.58
C GLU A 71 27.44 1.71 -7.56
N ASN A 72 27.47 2.02 -8.85
CA ASN A 72 27.36 1.01 -9.88
C ASN A 72 28.73 0.44 -10.30
N PHE A 73 28.84 -0.89 -10.48
CA PHE A 73 30.11 -1.54 -10.85
C PHE A 73 30.44 -1.41 -12.33
N GLU A 74 29.43 -1.20 -13.19
CA GLU A 74 29.59 -0.91 -14.61
C GLU A 74 29.04 0.50 -14.91
N PRO A 75 29.55 1.21 -15.94
CA PRO A 75 29.03 2.53 -16.30
C PRO A 75 27.58 2.43 -16.79
N GLU A 76 26.65 3.22 -16.25
CA GLU A 76 25.30 3.34 -16.82
C GLU A 76 25.29 4.15 -18.13
N GLU A 77 24.29 3.90 -18.97
CA GLU A 77 24.07 4.65 -20.21
C GLU A 77 23.30 5.97 -19.98
N ASN A 78 22.61 6.10 -18.83
CA ASN A 78 21.88 7.28 -18.37
C ASN A 78 22.19 7.47 -16.87
N THR A 79 22.76 8.61 -16.48
CA THR A 79 23.22 8.93 -15.11
C THR A 79 22.94 10.40 -14.80
N ASP A 80 21.70 10.84 -14.99
CA ASP A 80 21.37 12.22 -14.61
C ASP A 80 21.15 12.30 -13.09
N GLU A 81 22.24 12.43 -12.32
CA GLU A 81 22.19 12.58 -10.85
C GLU A 81 21.23 13.71 -10.35
N SER A 82 20.71 14.56 -11.25
CA SER A 82 19.74 15.60 -10.93
C SER A 82 18.28 15.16 -10.88
N ASP A 83 17.93 13.95 -11.34
CA ASP A 83 16.54 13.43 -11.33
C ASP A 83 16.26 12.32 -10.30
N GLY A 84 17.27 11.60 -9.79
CA GLY A 84 17.08 10.50 -8.85
C GLY A 84 18.13 9.42 -9.08
N GLY A 85 17.91 8.20 -8.57
CA GLY A 85 18.50 7.01 -9.19
C GLY A 85 17.53 6.45 -10.22
N GLU A 86 17.99 5.62 -11.16
CA GLU A 86 17.20 5.10 -12.28
C GLU A 86 16.25 3.96 -11.85
N LEU A 87 16.44 3.38 -10.66
CA LEU A 87 15.61 2.28 -10.14
C LEU A 87 14.10 2.55 -10.17
N ASP A 88 13.64 3.74 -9.80
CA ASP A 88 12.20 4.02 -9.77
C ASP A 88 11.58 4.21 -11.15
N ASP A 89 12.40 4.49 -12.16
CA ASP A 89 11.97 4.62 -13.56
C ASP A 89 11.90 3.27 -14.28
N VAL A 90 12.79 2.35 -13.92
CA VAL A 90 12.88 1.04 -14.59
C VAL A 90 12.18 -0.10 -13.86
N ALA A 91 11.85 0.06 -12.58
CA ALA A 91 11.19 -0.97 -11.80
C ALA A 91 9.66 -0.90 -11.88
N ASP A 92 9.04 -2.08 -11.95
CA ASP A 92 7.62 -2.28 -11.72
C ASP A 92 7.36 -2.56 -10.24
N LEU A 93 6.36 -1.89 -9.68
CA LEU A 93 5.87 -2.08 -8.32
C LEU A 93 4.44 -2.62 -8.34
N SER A 94 4.21 -3.65 -7.54
CA SER A 94 2.88 -4.23 -7.32
C SER A 94 2.56 -4.30 -5.83
N ILE A 95 1.42 -3.77 -5.42
CA ILE A 95 0.90 -3.84 -4.06
C ILE A 95 -0.43 -4.59 -4.09
N ASN A 96 -0.48 -5.75 -3.46
CA ASN A 96 -1.65 -6.62 -3.47
C ASN A 96 -2.08 -6.99 -2.05
N LEU A 97 -3.38 -6.88 -1.78
CA LEU A 97 -3.98 -7.27 -0.51
C LEU A 97 -4.81 -8.54 -0.72
N SER A 98 -4.60 -9.57 0.10
CA SER A 98 -5.32 -10.84 -0.03
C SER A 98 -5.76 -11.40 1.33
N GLY A 99 -6.88 -12.11 1.39
CA GLY A 99 -7.38 -12.69 2.64
C GLY A 99 -8.54 -13.66 2.40
N GLY A 100 -8.39 -14.91 2.83
CA GLY A 100 -9.36 -15.96 2.51
C GLY A 100 -9.41 -16.22 0.99
N GLU A 101 -10.57 -16.02 0.37
CA GLU A 101 -10.77 -16.11 -1.08
C GLU A 101 -10.69 -14.73 -1.79
N ALA A 102 -10.58 -13.64 -1.03
CA ALA A 102 -10.54 -12.28 -1.58
C ALA A 102 -9.10 -11.86 -1.94
N SER A 103 -8.97 -11.13 -3.04
CA SER A 103 -7.72 -10.54 -3.52
C SER A 103 -8.00 -9.19 -4.17
N TYR A 104 -7.17 -8.20 -3.87
CA TYR A 104 -7.30 -6.82 -4.33
C TYR A 104 -5.95 -6.31 -4.82
N THR A 105 -5.96 -5.69 -5.99
CA THR A 105 -4.84 -4.90 -6.48
C THR A 105 -4.97 -3.49 -5.89
N VAL A 106 -4.02 -3.09 -5.06
CA VAL A 106 -3.93 -1.74 -4.48
C VAL A 106 -3.20 -0.82 -5.44
N TYR A 107 -2.11 -1.32 -6.03
CA TYR A 107 -1.28 -0.61 -6.99
C TYR A 107 -0.60 -1.60 -7.93
N GLU A 108 -0.48 -1.23 -9.20
CA GLU A 108 0.31 -1.95 -10.21
C GLU A 108 0.78 -0.95 -11.26
N GLY A 109 2.10 -0.81 -11.42
CA GLY A 109 2.69 0.14 -12.37
C GLY A 109 4.16 0.43 -12.05
N ALA A 110 4.74 1.43 -12.73
CA ALA A 110 6.11 1.87 -12.50
C ALA A 110 6.30 2.39 -11.06
N ALA A 111 7.43 2.10 -10.42
CA ALA A 111 7.71 2.47 -9.04
C ALA A 111 7.61 4.01 -8.81
N SER A 112 8.08 4.83 -9.74
CA SER A 112 7.95 6.30 -9.69
C SER A 112 6.50 6.79 -9.60
N GLY A 113 5.55 6.02 -10.14
CA GLY A 113 4.12 6.34 -10.09
C GLY A 113 3.48 6.16 -8.71
N VAL A 114 4.13 5.44 -7.79
CA VAL A 114 3.59 5.16 -6.45
C VAL A 114 3.57 6.40 -5.55
N THR A 115 4.34 7.43 -5.89
CA THR A 115 4.39 8.73 -5.20
C THR A 115 3.01 9.39 -4.98
N SER A 116 2.04 9.06 -5.84
CA SER A 116 0.69 9.60 -5.81
C SER A 116 -0.35 8.64 -5.24
N LEU A 117 0.07 7.49 -4.70
CA LEU A 117 -0.85 6.47 -4.19
C LEU A 117 -1.61 6.99 -2.97
N ASP A 118 -2.93 7.11 -3.14
CA ASP A 118 -3.94 7.31 -2.11
C ASP A 118 -5.21 6.58 -2.58
N THR A 119 -5.34 5.31 -2.17
CA THR A 119 -6.35 4.39 -2.72
C THR A 119 -7.11 3.70 -1.61
N ASP A 120 -8.44 3.71 -1.73
CA ASP A 120 -9.34 2.94 -0.90
C ASP A 120 -9.68 1.58 -1.51
N VAL A 121 -9.61 0.54 -0.68
CA VAL A 121 -10.04 -0.83 -0.99
C VAL A 121 -11.20 -1.20 -0.07
N ASN A 122 -12.38 -1.38 -0.66
CA ASN A 122 -13.54 -1.92 0.05
C ASN A 122 -13.38 -3.44 0.21
N LEU A 123 -13.50 -3.91 1.46
CA LEU A 123 -13.25 -5.29 1.85
C LEU A 123 -14.54 -6.12 1.83
N GLU A 124 -14.49 -7.22 1.09
CA GLU A 124 -15.54 -8.22 1.01
C GLU A 124 -14.90 -9.63 1.00
N PRO A 125 -14.93 -10.35 2.13
CA PRO A 125 -15.60 -9.99 3.39
C PRO A 125 -14.87 -8.90 4.21
N PRO A 126 -15.57 -8.23 5.15
CA PRO A 126 -14.95 -7.27 6.07
C PRO A 126 -13.89 -7.90 6.96
N LEU A 127 -12.90 -7.11 7.37
CA LEU A 127 -11.85 -7.51 8.31
C LEU A 127 -12.39 -7.54 9.75
N THR A 128 -12.86 -8.71 10.20
CA THR A 128 -13.27 -8.96 11.59
C THR A 128 -12.25 -9.84 12.32
N ASP A 129 -12.25 -11.14 12.03
CA ASP A 129 -11.47 -12.17 12.73
C ASP A 129 -10.45 -12.86 11.80
N GLN A 130 -10.33 -12.35 10.57
CA GLN A 130 -9.41 -12.88 9.57
C GLN A 130 -8.13 -12.05 9.48
N THR A 131 -7.10 -12.66 8.91
CA THR A 131 -5.86 -11.98 8.55
C THR A 131 -5.88 -11.71 7.06
N PHE A 132 -5.52 -10.50 6.69
CA PHE A 132 -5.15 -10.20 5.31
C PHE A 132 -3.63 -10.13 5.20
N THR A 133 -3.10 -10.53 4.06
CA THR A 133 -1.69 -10.39 3.72
C THR A 133 -1.57 -9.31 2.65
N LEU A 134 -0.83 -8.25 2.97
CA LEU A 134 -0.37 -7.23 2.03
C LEU A 134 0.98 -7.67 1.48
N ASN A 135 1.07 -7.86 0.17
CA ASN A 135 2.30 -8.16 -0.56
C ASN A 135 2.72 -6.91 -1.33
N VAL A 136 3.97 -6.49 -1.15
CA VAL A 136 4.61 -5.46 -1.96
C VAL A 136 5.74 -6.12 -2.73
N THR A 137 5.64 -6.08 -4.05
CA THR A 137 6.59 -6.70 -4.97
C THR A 137 7.25 -5.62 -5.80
N LEU A 138 8.57 -5.58 -5.78
CA LEU A 138 9.39 -4.79 -6.70
C LEU A 138 9.98 -5.74 -7.75
N SER A 139 9.94 -5.37 -9.02
CA SER A 139 10.47 -6.17 -10.13
C SER A 139 11.24 -5.29 -11.11
N ILE A 140 12.44 -5.72 -11.49
CA ILE A 140 13.28 -5.04 -12.48
C ILE A 140 13.44 -5.97 -13.69
N PRO A 141 13.03 -5.55 -14.89
CA PRO A 141 13.29 -6.30 -16.13
C PRO A 141 14.79 -6.59 -16.31
N GLU A 142 15.14 -7.78 -16.81
CA GLU A 142 16.56 -8.20 -16.96
C GLU A 142 17.39 -7.19 -17.76
N GLU A 143 16.79 -6.54 -18.75
CA GLU A 143 17.41 -5.52 -19.59
C GLU A 143 17.83 -4.24 -18.85
N ASN A 144 17.19 -3.93 -17.72
CA ASN A 144 17.39 -2.68 -16.99
C ASN A 144 18.14 -2.87 -15.66
N VAL A 145 18.54 -4.11 -15.34
CA VAL A 145 19.24 -4.43 -14.08
C VAL A 145 20.51 -3.60 -13.91
N ASN A 146 21.26 -3.41 -15.00
CA ASN A 146 22.49 -2.64 -14.93
C ASN A 146 22.23 -1.15 -14.68
N GLU A 147 21.10 -0.61 -15.14
CA GLU A 147 20.75 0.79 -14.93
C GLU A 147 20.36 1.06 -13.46
N ALA A 148 19.71 0.09 -12.81
CA ALA A 148 19.26 0.22 -11.42
C ALA A 148 20.21 -0.38 -10.37
N MET A 149 21.42 -0.81 -10.76
CA MET A 149 22.28 -1.57 -9.86
C MET A 149 22.94 -0.67 -8.82
N GLY A 150 22.62 -0.92 -7.54
CA GLY A 150 23.14 -0.17 -6.41
C GLY A 150 22.25 1.02 -6.00
N ASP A 151 21.28 1.36 -6.83
CA ASP A 151 20.31 2.41 -6.54
C ASP A 151 19.41 2.06 -5.37
N GLU A 152 18.96 3.09 -4.67
CA GLU A 152 18.04 2.96 -3.55
C GLU A 152 16.70 3.63 -3.87
N PHE A 153 15.62 2.90 -3.62
CA PHE A 153 14.27 3.42 -3.67
C PHE A 153 13.55 3.15 -2.35
N ASN A 154 13.05 4.21 -1.71
CA ASN A 154 12.40 4.15 -0.40
C ASN A 154 11.07 4.91 -0.39
N PHE A 155 10.08 4.38 0.35
CA PHE A 155 8.81 5.05 0.60
C PHE A 155 8.13 4.51 1.87
N ASP A 156 7.29 5.35 2.50
CA ASP A 156 6.45 4.94 3.62
C ASP A 156 5.04 4.58 3.11
N LEU A 157 4.59 3.35 3.36
CA LEU A 157 3.23 2.90 3.09
C LEU A 157 2.39 2.95 4.38
N THR A 158 1.39 3.81 4.41
CA THR A 158 0.42 3.92 5.51
C THR A 158 -0.87 3.19 5.15
N SER A 159 -1.40 2.40 6.09
CA SER A 159 -2.69 1.73 5.95
C SER A 159 -3.67 2.20 7.03
N THR A 160 -4.89 2.59 6.66
CA THR A 160 -5.94 3.02 7.60
C THR A 160 -7.21 2.19 7.43
N LEU A 161 -7.72 1.60 8.51
CA LEU A 161 -8.93 0.77 8.50
C LEU A 161 -10.17 1.57 8.93
N TYR A 162 -11.24 1.48 8.15
CA TYR A 162 -12.52 2.17 8.39
C TYR A 162 -13.65 1.19 8.68
N ASP A 163 -14.65 1.61 9.46
CA ASP A 163 -15.84 0.82 9.81
C ASP A 163 -16.98 0.93 8.79
N THR A 164 -16.77 1.72 7.74
CA THR A 164 -17.69 1.91 6.62
C THR A 164 -16.96 1.75 5.30
N ASN A 165 -17.69 1.34 4.26
CA ASN A 165 -17.16 1.39 2.90
C ASN A 165 -16.76 2.83 2.55
N GLN A 166 -15.64 2.99 1.87
CA GLN A 166 -15.29 4.25 1.24
C GLN A 166 -15.98 4.28 -0.12
N SER A 167 -17.04 5.09 -0.20
CA SER A 167 -17.66 5.43 -1.47
C SER A 167 -16.78 6.46 -2.15
N GLY A 168 -16.13 6.08 -3.25
CA GLY A 168 -15.32 7.00 -4.05
C GLY A 168 -16.15 8.21 -4.49
N ASP A 169 -15.98 9.35 -3.83
CA ASP A 169 -16.52 10.63 -4.28
C ASP A 169 -15.58 11.21 -5.35
N GLY A 170 -15.59 10.56 -6.52
CA GLY A 170 -15.13 11.16 -7.76
C GLY A 170 -16.14 12.22 -8.20
N GLY A 171 -16.14 13.37 -7.52
CA GLY A 171 -17.15 14.40 -7.68
C GLY A 171 -16.59 15.81 -7.51
N SER A 172 -15.63 16.21 -8.35
CA SER A 172 -15.29 17.63 -8.51
C SER A 172 -16.49 18.39 -9.08
N GLY A 173 -17.37 18.81 -8.18
CA GLY A 173 -18.30 19.91 -8.40
C GLY A 173 -17.50 21.22 -8.55
N GLY A 174 -17.10 21.51 -9.78
CA GLY A 174 -16.71 22.87 -10.18
C GLY A 174 -17.95 23.64 -10.59
N SER A 175 -18.30 24.63 -9.77
CA SER A 175 -19.48 25.49 -9.87
C SER A 175 -19.25 26.69 -10.80
N ASP A 176 -20.37 27.16 -11.36
CA ASP A 176 -20.66 28.45 -12.05
C ASP A 176 -20.00 28.79 -13.41
#